data_AF-A0A2N4XEJ9-F1
#
_entry.id   AF-A0A2N4XEJ9-F1
#
_cell.length_a   1.000
_cell.length_b   1.000
_cell.length_c   1.000
_cell.angle_alpha   90.00
_cell.angle_beta   90.00
_cell.angle_gamma   90.00
#
_symmetry.space_group_name_H-M   'P 1'
#
loop_
_entity.id
_entity.type
_entity.pdbx_description
1 polymer ?
#
loop_
_entity_poly.entity_id
_entity_poly.type
_entity_poly.pdbx_seq_one_letter_code
_entity_poly.pdbx_strand_id
1 'polypeptide(L)'
;MSTFGNLELRYSPDSLITGQKEFICKLNKRLYELTRDKHLSIEYNPGYSRSLESGKEDRTSQELKEKTEKYGFTKTEVLTGNIGYLDLDYFADTMHAKKTAFEAVEKVRNTKALIIDLRGNSGGSGSMLQLLLLCSMFFPEINTPILRIA
;
A
#
# COMPACT_ATOMS: atom_id res chain seq x y z
N MET A 1 -29.72 11.04 -9.76
CA MET A 1 -29.52 9.86 -10.64
C MET A 1 -28.40 10.22 -11.59
N SER A 2 -27.16 9.83 -11.27
CA SER A 2 -25.99 10.07 -12.10
C SER A 2 -26.01 9.09 -13.27
N THR A 3 -26.07 9.62 -14.48
CA THR A 3 -25.95 8.86 -15.72
C THR A 3 -24.55 8.25 -15.76
N PHE A 4 -24.42 6.95 -15.51
CA PHE A 4 -23.24 6.21 -15.93
C PHE A 4 -23.23 6.26 -17.45
N GLY A 5 -22.39 7.14 -18.01
CA GLY A 5 -22.18 7.18 -19.45
C GLY A 5 -21.68 5.81 -19.91
N ASN A 6 -22.43 5.19 -20.83
CA ASN A 6 -21.98 3.97 -21.49
C ASN A 6 -20.55 4.18 -21.99
N LEU A 7 -19.63 3.31 -21.59
CA LEU A 7 -18.26 3.29 -22.08
C LEU A 7 -18.27 2.81 -23.55
N GLU A 8 -18.77 3.64 -24.45
CA GLU A 8 -18.59 3.41 -25.87
C GLU A 8 -17.15 3.77 -26.23
N LEU A 9 -16.29 2.76 -26.31
CA LEU A 9 -15.02 2.86 -27.03
C LEU A 9 -15.34 3.01 -28.52
N ARG A 10 -15.77 4.21 -28.94
CA ARG A 10 -16.05 4.51 -30.34
C ARG A 10 -14.75 4.38 -31.14
N TYR A 11 -14.65 3.29 -31.88
CA TYR A 11 -13.63 3.07 -32.90
C TYR A 11 -13.71 4.19 -33.93
N SER A 12 -12.67 5.01 -34.07
CA SER A 12 -12.50 5.92 -35.21
C SER A 12 -11.70 5.19 -36.30
N PRO A 13 -12.18 5.15 -37.56
CA PRO A 13 -11.54 4.37 -38.63
C PRO A 13 -10.12 4.82 -39.04
N ASP A 14 -9.70 6.05 -38.68
CA ASP A 14 -8.55 6.70 -39.33
C ASP A 14 -7.18 6.49 -38.67
N SER A 15 -7.00 5.45 -37.85
CA SER A 15 -5.66 4.95 -37.55
C SER A 15 -5.71 3.47 -37.18
N LEU A 16 -5.36 2.59 -38.13
CA LEU A 16 -5.11 1.18 -37.83
C LEU A 16 -4.01 1.11 -36.76
N ILE A 17 -4.40 0.74 -35.54
CA ILE A 17 -3.43 0.48 -34.47
C ILE A 17 -2.87 -0.91 -34.71
N THR A 18 -1.64 -0.99 -35.21
CA THR A 18 -1.01 -2.26 -35.60
C THR A 18 -0.03 -2.77 -34.54
N GLY A 19 0.31 -1.94 -33.55
CA GLY A 19 1.25 -2.28 -32.47
C GLY A 19 0.60 -2.36 -31.10
N GLN A 20 0.88 -3.42 -30.35
CA GLN A 20 0.43 -3.63 -28.96
C GLN A 20 0.76 -2.43 -28.05
N LYS A 21 1.99 -1.89 -28.16
CA LYS A 21 2.43 -0.73 -27.37
C LYS A 21 1.61 0.53 -27.68
N GLU A 22 1.30 0.73 -28.95
CA GLU A 22 0.50 1.87 -29.40
C GLU A 22 -0.94 1.76 -28.90
N PHE A 23 -1.52 0.56 -28.95
CA PHE A 23 -2.84 0.26 -28.41
C PHE A 23 -2.93 0.59 -26.92
N ILE A 24 -2.01 0.06 -26.11
CA ILE A 24 -1.97 0.27 -24.66
C ILE A 24 -1.81 1.76 -24.33
N CYS A 25 -0.92 2.46 -25.04
CA CYS A 25 -0.70 3.89 -24.84
C CYS A 25 -1.97 4.72 -25.12
N LYS A 26 -2.62 4.50 -26.28
CA LYS A 26 -3.87 5.19 -26.65
C LYS A 26 -5.00 4.87 -25.67
N LEU A 27 -5.12 3.62 -25.25
CA LEU A 27 -6.14 3.18 -24.31
C LEU A 27 -5.95 3.82 -22.93
N ASN A 28 -4.74 3.79 -22.37
CA ASN A 28 -4.45 4.42 -21.07
C ASN A 28 -4.64 5.93 -21.10
N LYS A 29 -4.25 6.59 -22.20
CA LYS A 29 -4.53 8.02 -22.39
C LYS A 29 -6.03 8.29 -22.32
N ARG A 30 -6.84 7.46 -22.99
CA ARG A 30 -8.29 7.66 -23.02
C ARG A 30 -8.98 7.32 -21.71
N LEU A 31 -8.53 6.27 -21.02
CA LEU A 31 -8.97 5.95 -19.66
C LEU A 31 -8.72 7.14 -18.72
N TYR A 32 -7.51 7.70 -18.73
CA TYR A 32 -7.19 8.87 -17.92
C TYR A 32 -8.02 10.10 -18.29
N GLU A 33 -8.25 10.38 -19.57
CA GLU A 33 -9.08 11.52 -19.98
C GLU A 33 -10.53 11.43 -19.48
N LEU A 34 -11.07 10.22 -19.40
CA LEU A 34 -12.44 9.94 -18.95
C LEU A 34 -12.56 9.89 -17.42
N THR A 35 -11.63 9.23 -16.73
CA THR A 35 -11.73 9.02 -15.28
C THR A 35 -10.98 10.06 -14.46
N ARG A 36 -9.96 10.70 -15.05
CA ARG A 36 -8.95 11.50 -14.36
C ARG A 36 -8.22 10.76 -13.23
N ASP A 37 -8.33 9.43 -13.22
CA ASP A 37 -7.68 8.55 -12.26
C ASP A 37 -6.36 8.04 -12.82
N LYS A 38 -5.27 8.23 -12.06
CA LYS A 38 -3.93 7.78 -12.42
C LYS A 38 -3.65 6.33 -11.97
N HIS A 39 -4.51 5.74 -11.15
CA HIS A 39 -4.36 4.37 -10.67
C HIS A 39 -4.97 3.35 -11.64
N LEU A 40 -5.91 3.79 -12.49
CA LEU A 40 -6.48 2.94 -13.52
C LEU A 40 -5.60 2.92 -14.77
N SER A 41 -4.96 1.80 -15.03
CA SER A 41 -4.19 1.58 -16.25
C SER A 41 -4.23 0.12 -16.68
N ILE A 42 -3.93 -0.11 -17.96
CA ILE A 42 -3.76 -1.41 -18.57
C ILE A 42 -2.30 -1.57 -18.92
N GLU A 43 -1.71 -2.71 -18.52
CA GLU A 43 -0.34 -3.08 -18.84
C GLU A 43 -0.32 -4.48 -19.46
N TYR A 44 0.55 -4.70 -20.44
CA TYR A 44 0.83 -6.04 -20.94
C TYR A 44 2.04 -6.63 -20.22
N ASN A 45 1.79 -7.61 -19.35
CA ASN A 45 2.83 -8.28 -18.57
C ASN A 45 2.68 -9.82 -18.66
N PRO A 46 3.25 -10.47 -19.70
CA PRO A 46 3.13 -11.91 -19.89
C PRO A 46 3.88 -12.73 -18.83
N GLY A 47 4.87 -12.14 -18.15
CA GLY A 47 5.55 -12.77 -17.03
C GLY A 47 4.62 -12.94 -15.83
N TYR A 48 3.86 -11.89 -15.51
CA TYR A 48 2.85 -11.91 -14.46
C TYR A 48 1.73 -12.91 -14.76
N SER A 49 1.19 -12.92 -15.99
CA SER A 49 0.16 -13.90 -16.40
C SER A 49 0.61 -15.34 -16.19
N ARG A 50 1.85 -15.68 -16.58
CA ARG A 50 2.42 -17.02 -16.34
C ARG A 50 2.58 -17.35 -14.86
N SER A 51 2.96 -16.36 -14.03
CA SER A 51 3.08 -16.58 -12.59
C SER A 51 1.73 -16.90 -11.94
N LEU A 52 0.66 -16.18 -12.34
CA LEU A 52 -0.71 -16.43 -11.88
C LEU A 52 -1.20 -17.83 -12.26
N GLU A 53 -0.96 -18.25 -13.52
CA GLU A 53 -1.32 -19.59 -14.01
C GLU A 53 -0.62 -20.72 -13.23
N SER A 54 0.59 -20.46 -12.73
CA SER A 54 1.38 -21.46 -12.00
C SER A 54 0.92 -21.69 -10.56
N GLY A 55 0.03 -20.84 -10.02
CA GLY A 55 -0.49 -20.96 -8.65
C GLY A 55 0.56 -20.87 -7.54
N LYS A 56 1.81 -20.48 -7.86
CA LYS A 56 2.92 -20.39 -6.92
C LYS A 56 2.87 -19.08 -6.12
N GLU A 57 1.83 -18.89 -5.33
CA GLU A 57 1.94 -18.04 -4.14
C GLU A 57 2.42 -18.93 -2.99
N ASP A 58 3.74 -19.03 -2.82
CA ASP A 58 4.31 -19.77 -1.69
C ASP A 58 4.19 -18.94 -0.42
N ARG A 59 2.98 -18.88 0.16
CA ARG A 59 2.63 -18.09 1.35
C ARG A 59 3.58 -18.37 2.52
N THR A 60 4.02 -19.61 2.66
CA THR A 60 5.01 -20.05 3.65
C THR A 60 6.36 -19.34 3.50
N SER A 61 6.83 -19.15 2.26
CA SER A 61 8.07 -18.43 1.98
C SER A 61 7.94 -16.93 2.28
N GLN A 62 6.75 -16.36 2.06
CA GLN A 62 6.47 -14.96 2.30
C GLN A 62 6.40 -14.64 3.80
N GLU A 63 5.68 -15.44 4.59
CA GLU A 63 5.60 -15.23 6.05
C GLU A 63 6.98 -15.33 6.72
N LEU A 64 7.82 -16.27 6.28
CA LEU A 64 9.18 -16.43 6.81
C LEU A 64 10.07 -15.24 6.46
N LYS A 65 9.92 -14.71 5.24
CA LYS A 65 10.59 -13.50 4.79
C LYS A 65 10.16 -12.29 5.62
N GLU A 66 8.85 -12.06 5.78
CA GLU A 66 8.32 -10.95 6.56
C GLU A 66 8.79 -11.00 8.01
N LYS A 67 8.84 -12.19 8.61
CA LYS A 67 9.38 -12.37 9.96
C LYS A 67 10.86 -12.01 10.05
N THR A 68 11.66 -12.36 9.05
CA THR A 68 13.10 -12.02 8.98
C THR A 68 13.29 -10.50 8.85
N GLU A 69 12.40 -9.84 8.13
CA GLU A 69 12.34 -8.38 7.95
C GLU A 69 11.62 -7.66 9.11
N LYS A 70 11.28 -8.38 10.18
CA LYS A 70 10.53 -7.86 11.34
C LYS A 70 9.26 -7.13 10.94
N TYR A 71 8.58 -7.61 9.91
CA TYR A 71 7.32 -7.07 9.42
C TYR A 71 7.40 -5.59 9.01
N GLY A 72 8.58 -5.17 8.54
CA GLY A 72 8.87 -3.81 8.09
C GLY A 72 9.51 -2.91 9.15
N PHE A 73 9.55 -3.29 10.44
CA PHE A 73 10.18 -2.51 11.51
C PHE A 73 11.71 -2.65 11.47
N THR A 74 12.37 -1.82 10.68
CA THR A 74 13.82 -1.84 10.51
C THR A 74 14.55 -1.32 11.75
N LYS A 75 14.02 -0.24 12.35
CA LYS A 75 14.57 0.36 13.57
C LYS A 75 13.48 0.78 14.54
N THR A 76 13.74 0.56 15.83
CA THR A 76 12.90 1.04 16.94
C THR A 76 13.81 1.39 18.10
N GLU A 77 13.89 2.65 18.49
CA GLU A 77 14.78 3.11 19.55
C GLU A 77 14.31 4.42 20.22
N VAL A 78 14.98 4.77 21.32
CA VAL A 78 14.83 6.06 21.98
C VAL A 78 16.13 6.84 21.81
N LEU A 79 16.08 7.94 21.06
CA LEU A 79 17.19 8.84 20.80
C LEU A 79 17.46 9.75 22.00
N THR A 80 18.64 10.39 22.01
CA THR A 80 18.99 11.44 22.96
C THR A 80 17.91 12.52 23.02
N GLY A 81 17.56 12.96 24.23
CA GLY A 81 16.45 13.90 24.44
C GLY A 81 15.09 13.23 24.67
N ASN A 82 15.05 11.89 24.79
CA ASN A 82 13.83 11.10 24.97
C ASN A 82 12.88 11.19 23.77
N ILE A 83 13.44 11.04 22.56
CA ILE A 83 12.68 11.05 21.31
C ILE A 83 12.56 9.61 20.80
N GLY A 84 11.35 9.08 20.70
CA GLY A 84 11.10 7.78 20.07
C GLY A 84 11.36 7.86 18.57
N TYR A 85 11.97 6.81 18.02
CA TYR A 85 12.22 6.69 16.59
C TYR A 85 11.73 5.33 16.10
N LEU A 86 10.81 5.35 15.15
CA LEU A 86 10.27 4.18 14.44
C LEU A 86 10.62 4.32 12.96
N ASP A 87 11.22 3.29 12.39
CA ASP A 87 11.59 3.24 10.98
C ASP A 87 10.89 2.04 10.34
N LEU A 88 10.12 2.30 9.28
CA LEU A 88 9.33 1.29 8.59
C LEU A 88 9.60 1.30 7.09
N ASP A 89 10.06 0.16 6.55
CA ASP A 89 10.28 -0.01 5.10
C ASP A 89 9.02 -0.47 4.34
N TYR A 90 8.03 -1.03 5.04
CA TYR A 90 6.70 -1.34 4.51
C TYR A 90 5.71 -1.62 5.65
N PHE A 91 4.44 -1.76 5.31
CA PHE A 91 3.34 -2.13 6.20
C PHE A 91 2.95 -3.60 5.98
N ALA A 92 3.41 -4.50 6.86
CA ALA A 92 3.03 -5.91 6.81
C ALA A 92 1.57 -6.14 7.24
N ASP A 93 1.01 -7.32 6.95
CA ASP A 93 -0.32 -7.67 7.44
C ASP A 93 -0.33 -7.93 8.96
N THR A 94 -1.30 -7.35 9.66
CA THR A 94 -1.41 -7.46 11.12
C THR A 94 -1.76 -8.86 11.62
N MET A 95 -2.24 -9.77 10.77
CA MET A 95 -2.48 -11.17 11.15
C MET A 95 -1.23 -11.80 11.79
N HIS A 96 -0.03 -11.42 11.31
CA HIS A 96 1.24 -11.95 11.79
C HIS A 96 2.11 -10.89 12.48
N ALA A 97 1.94 -9.61 12.14
CA ALA A 97 2.81 -8.53 12.59
C ALA A 97 2.39 -7.86 13.92
N LYS A 98 1.20 -8.18 14.46
CA LYS A 98 0.64 -7.53 15.68
C LYS A 98 1.62 -7.46 16.84
N LYS A 99 2.26 -8.58 17.18
CA LYS A 99 3.16 -8.65 18.34
C LYS A 99 4.35 -7.70 18.18
N THR A 100 5.01 -7.71 17.02
CA THR A 100 6.15 -6.83 16.74
C THR A 100 5.74 -5.37 16.74
N ALA A 101 4.57 -5.04 16.18
CA ALA A 101 4.04 -3.68 16.24
C ALA A 101 3.81 -3.22 17.68
N PHE A 102 3.19 -4.05 18.54
CA PHE A 102 3.00 -3.72 19.95
C PHE A 102 4.34 -3.52 20.68
N GLU A 103 5.32 -4.40 20.48
CA GLU A 103 6.64 -4.26 21.08
C GLU A 103 7.36 -2.97 20.65
N ALA A 104 7.22 -2.59 19.37
CA ALA A 104 7.79 -1.35 18.85
C ALA A 104 7.15 -0.11 19.49
N VAL A 105 5.81 -0.08 19.57
CA VAL A 105 5.06 1.02 20.20
C VAL A 105 5.36 1.09 21.70
N GLU A 106 5.39 -0.05 22.38
CA GLU A 106 5.70 -0.17 23.80
C GLU A 106 7.05 0.47 24.14
N LYS A 107 8.06 0.23 23.28
CA LYS A 107 9.42 0.75 23.44
C LYS A 107 9.48 2.29 23.41
N VAL A 108 8.61 2.93 22.65
CA VAL A 108 8.58 4.40 22.48
C VAL A 108 7.46 5.09 23.26
N ARG A 109 6.62 4.34 23.97
CA ARG A 109 5.43 4.86 24.66
C ARG A 109 5.71 6.05 25.58
N ASN A 110 6.81 6.01 26.34
CA ASN A 110 7.12 7.03 27.36
C ASN A 110 8.06 8.14 26.84
N THR A 111 8.18 8.28 25.51
CA THR A 111 9.01 9.30 24.88
C THR A 111 8.30 10.66 24.85
N LYS A 112 9.07 11.76 24.85
CA LYS A 112 8.54 13.14 24.81
C LYS A 112 8.10 13.56 23.42
N ALA A 113 8.69 12.95 22.40
CA ALA A 113 8.39 13.19 20.99
C ALA A 113 8.62 11.89 20.22
N LEU A 114 8.00 11.78 19.06
CA LEU A 114 8.09 10.60 18.20
C LEU A 114 8.43 11.02 16.78
N ILE A 115 9.38 10.31 16.19
CA ILE A 115 9.68 10.35 14.75
C ILE A 115 9.24 9.02 14.15
N ILE A 116 8.39 9.08 13.13
CA ILE A 116 8.08 7.96 12.28
C ILE A 116 8.75 8.22 10.92
N ASP A 117 9.78 7.45 10.62
CA ASP A 117 10.48 7.49 9.36
C ASP A 117 9.82 6.55 8.36
N LEU A 118 9.24 7.15 7.31
CA LEU A 118 8.62 6.46 6.19
C LEU A 118 9.35 6.75 4.87
N ARG A 119 10.56 7.32 4.91
CA ARG A 119 11.30 7.72 3.70
C ARG A 119 11.65 6.52 2.81
N GLY A 120 11.88 5.36 3.41
CA GLY A 120 12.07 4.08 2.72
C GLY A 120 10.80 3.27 2.54
N ASN A 121 9.64 3.76 3.02
CA ASN A 121 8.43 2.96 3.09
C ASN A 121 7.78 2.78 1.71
N SER A 122 7.61 1.52 1.30
CA SER A 122 7.01 1.14 0.02
C SER A 122 5.47 0.99 0.04
N GLY A 123 4.82 1.28 1.17
CA GLY A 123 3.39 1.04 1.39
C GLY A 123 3.13 -0.34 1.99
N GLY A 124 1.95 -0.92 1.73
CA GLY A 124 1.58 -2.25 2.19
C GLY A 124 0.15 -2.33 2.72
N SER A 125 -0.08 -3.18 3.72
CA SER A 125 -1.39 -3.45 4.31
C SER A 125 -1.90 -2.27 5.15
N GLY A 126 -3.09 -1.77 4.79
CA GLY A 126 -3.78 -0.74 5.58
C GLY A 126 -4.13 -1.19 7.00
N SER A 127 -4.13 -2.50 7.28
CA SER A 127 -4.36 -3.03 8.63
C SER A 127 -3.27 -2.60 9.62
N MET A 128 -2.00 -2.53 9.20
CA MET A 128 -0.90 -2.08 10.07
C MET A 128 -1.04 -0.60 10.40
N LEU A 129 -1.37 0.23 9.41
CA LEU A 129 -1.66 1.64 9.64
C LEU A 129 -2.78 1.78 10.67
N GLN A 130 -3.87 1.02 10.50
CA GLN A 130 -4.98 1.03 11.44
C GLN A 130 -4.52 0.61 12.84
N LEU A 131 -3.74 -0.46 12.97
CA LEU A 131 -3.21 -0.90 14.27
C LEU A 131 -2.35 0.17 14.94
N LEU A 132 -1.38 0.76 14.23
CA LEU A 132 -0.51 1.80 14.78
C LEU A 132 -1.29 3.03 15.26
N LEU A 133 -2.31 3.44 14.52
CA LEU A 133 -3.20 4.53 14.92
C LEU A 133 -4.10 4.14 16.11
N LEU A 134 -4.61 2.91 16.14
CA LEU A 134 -5.47 2.38 17.21
C LEU A 134 -4.72 2.04 18.51
N CYS A 135 -3.41 1.84 18.47
CA CYS A 135 -2.56 1.71 19.66
C CYS A 135 -2.53 3.00 20.52
N SER A 136 -3.45 3.94 20.32
CA SER A 136 -3.58 5.20 21.04
C SER A 136 -2.31 6.05 20.97
N MET A 137 -1.49 5.84 19.93
CA MET A 137 -0.27 6.61 19.73
C MET A 137 -0.55 8.08 19.48
N PHE A 138 -1.66 8.37 18.79
CA PHE A 138 -2.00 9.70 18.30
C PHE A 138 -3.38 10.18 18.69
N PHE A 139 -4.27 9.27 19.08
CA PHE A 139 -5.67 9.59 19.38
C PHE A 139 -6.01 9.16 20.80
N PRO A 140 -6.71 10.01 21.57
CA PRO A 140 -7.11 9.69 22.94
C PRO A 140 -8.16 8.59 23.04
N GLU A 141 -8.88 8.30 21.94
CA GLU A 141 -9.95 7.31 21.90
C GLU A 141 -9.79 6.34 20.71
N ILE A 142 -9.91 5.04 21.02
CA ILE A 142 -9.84 3.92 20.06
C ILE A 142 -10.95 4.02 18.99
N ASN A 143 -12.05 4.73 19.26
CA ASN A 143 -13.20 4.83 18.37
C ASN A 143 -13.18 6.06 17.43
N THR A 144 -12.03 6.74 17.32
CA THR A 144 -11.86 7.85 16.37
C THR A 144 -11.99 7.31 14.94
N PRO A 145 -12.97 7.73 14.12
CA PRO A 145 -13.08 7.26 12.74
C PRO A 145 -11.88 7.77 11.93
N ILE A 146 -10.97 6.85 11.58
CA ILE A 146 -9.66 7.15 10.95
C ILE A 146 -9.82 7.59 9.47
N LEU A 147 -10.88 7.15 8.80
CA LEU A 147 -11.28 7.64 7.48
C LEU A 147 -12.80 7.82 7.44
N ARG A 148 -13.25 9.06 7.23
CA ARG A 148 -14.57 9.33 6.65
C ARG A 148 -14.36 9.61 5.18
N ILE A 149 -14.63 8.62 4.33
CA ILE A 149 -14.76 8.84 2.90
C ILE A 149 -16.13 9.52 2.73
N ALA A 150 -16.11 10.80 2.34
CA ALA A 150 -17.30 11.57 2.02
C ALA A 150 -17.82 11.22 0.63
#